data_AF-A0A822E0E6-F1
#
_entry.id   AF-A0A822E0E6-F1
#
_cell.length_a   1.000
_cell.length_b   1.000
_cell.length_c   1.000
_cell.angle_alpha   90.00
_cell.angle_beta   90.00
_cell.angle_gamma   90.00
#
_symmetry.space_group_name_H-M   'P 1'
#
loop_
_entity.id
_entity.type
_entity.pdbx_description
1 polymer ?
#
loop_
_entity_poly.entity_id
_entity_poly.type
_entity_poly.pdbx_seq_one_letter_code
_entity_poly.pdbx_strand_id
1 'polypeptide(L)'
;MIILKRLYFRSIFYSYRTYTTTTKTKINTFNIEYDPIKQSIVYPQELILNNKNYPTDSWTNVTEHILLRIGQNLHQQKNHPLYHLTNRLRQYFYQFYDPHKLSPKFSIIDNLS
;
A
#
# COMPACT_ATOMS: atom_id res chain seq x y z
N MET A 1 -67.02 23.39 8.72
CA MET A 1 -65.74 23.80 9.35
C MET A 1 -65.14 22.61 10.06
N ILE A 2 -64.19 21.92 9.41
CA ILE A 2 -63.14 21.10 10.03
C ILE A 2 -62.07 20.92 8.96
N ILE A 3 -60.87 21.38 9.27
CA ILE A 3 -59.72 21.52 8.38
C ILE A 3 -58.93 20.22 8.44
N LEU A 4 -58.93 19.43 7.36
CA LEU A 4 -57.97 18.32 7.24
C LEU A 4 -56.62 18.90 6.81
N LYS A 5 -55.67 18.87 7.76
CA LYS A 5 -54.27 19.23 7.52
C LYS A 5 -53.67 18.30 6.47
N ARG A 6 -53.28 18.90 5.36
CA ARG A 6 -52.40 18.40 4.30
C ARG A 6 -51.09 17.87 4.90
N LEU A 7 -50.96 16.55 5.01
CA LEU A 7 -49.67 15.88 5.27
C LEU A 7 -48.87 15.90 3.98
N TYR A 8 -47.84 16.74 3.95
CA TYR A 8 -46.79 16.69 2.95
C TYR A 8 -45.93 15.45 3.18
N PHE A 9 -46.15 14.39 2.41
CA PHE A 9 -45.11 13.40 2.18
C PHE A 9 -44.07 14.03 1.23
N ARG A 10 -43.01 14.62 1.79
CA ARG A 10 -41.81 14.97 1.01
C ARG A 10 -41.19 13.65 0.56
N SER A 11 -41.32 13.30 -0.71
CA SER A 11 -40.53 12.23 -1.30
C SER A 11 -39.06 12.64 -1.24
N ILE A 12 -38.31 12.04 -0.32
CA ILE A 12 -36.85 12.15 -0.31
C ILE A 12 -36.38 11.32 -1.50
N PHE A 13 -36.21 11.99 -2.65
CA PHE A 13 -35.46 11.42 -3.76
C PHE A 13 -34.01 11.29 -3.30
N TYR A 14 -33.62 10.09 -2.86
CA TYR A 14 -32.21 9.74 -2.77
C TYR A 14 -31.67 9.68 -4.20
N SER A 15 -30.93 10.71 -4.61
CA SER A 15 -30.13 10.63 -5.82
C SER A 15 -28.99 9.64 -5.58
N TYR A 16 -29.10 8.45 -6.16
CA TYR A 16 -27.97 7.55 -6.24
C TYR A 16 -26.96 8.19 -7.19
N ARG A 17 -25.91 8.77 -6.62
CA ARG A 17 -24.76 9.28 -7.35
C ARG A 17 -24.07 8.10 -8.02
N THR A 18 -24.30 7.90 -9.32
CA THR A 18 -23.58 6.91 -10.11
C THR A 18 -22.17 7.43 -10.36
N TYR A 19 -21.18 6.85 -9.69
CA TYR A 19 -19.78 7.10 -9.97
C TYR A 19 -19.43 6.44 -11.30
N THR A 20 -19.40 7.22 -12.38
CA THR A 20 -18.78 6.79 -13.63
C THR A 20 -17.27 6.78 -13.38
N THR A 21 -16.70 5.62 -13.04
CA THR A 21 -15.25 5.44 -13.03
C THR A 21 -14.78 5.50 -14.48
N THR A 22 -14.32 6.66 -14.91
CA THR A 22 -13.53 6.79 -16.14
C THR A 22 -12.29 5.91 -15.96
N THR A 23 -12.31 4.74 -16.59
CA THR A 23 -11.18 3.82 -16.67
C THR A 23 -10.07 4.51 -17.47
N LYS A 24 -9.25 5.31 -16.79
CA LYS A 24 -7.92 5.63 -17.28
C LYS A 24 -7.22 4.30 -17.47
N THR A 25 -6.97 3.93 -18.72
CA THR A 25 -6.18 2.75 -19.11
C THR A 25 -4.81 2.86 -18.45
N LYS A 26 -4.66 2.23 -17.29
CA LYS A 26 -3.38 2.06 -16.62
C LYS A 26 -2.52 1.21 -17.54
N ILE A 27 -1.49 1.81 -18.09
CA ILE A 27 -0.42 1.08 -18.77
C ILE A 27 0.21 0.22 -17.67
N ASN A 28 0.06 -1.10 -17.77
CA ASN A 28 0.44 -2.02 -16.71
C ASN A 28 1.96 -2.08 -16.62
N THR A 29 2.54 -1.40 -15.63
CA THR A 29 4.00 -1.13 -15.55
C THR A 29 4.83 -2.42 -15.44
N PHE A 30 4.20 -3.53 -15.03
CA PHE A 30 4.85 -4.82 -14.80
C PHE A 30 4.38 -5.92 -15.75
N ASN A 31 3.63 -5.59 -16.82
CA ASN A 31 3.06 -6.56 -17.77
C ASN A 31 2.28 -7.72 -17.11
N ILE A 32 1.63 -7.44 -15.98
CA ILE A 32 0.83 -8.43 -15.25
C ILE A 32 -0.57 -8.46 -15.85
N GLU A 33 -0.94 -9.54 -16.49
CA GLU A 33 -2.25 -9.65 -17.13
C GLU A 33 -3.25 -10.41 -16.26
N TYR A 34 -4.54 -10.17 -16.50
CA TYR A 34 -5.60 -10.93 -15.87
C TYR A 34 -6.28 -11.80 -16.93
N ASP A 35 -6.29 -13.12 -16.70
CA ASP A 35 -7.04 -14.07 -17.52
C ASP A 35 -8.48 -14.15 -16.98
N PRO A 36 -9.49 -13.61 -17.69
CA PRO A 36 -10.87 -13.60 -17.22
C PRO A 36 -11.50 -15.00 -17.21
N ILE A 37 -10.97 -15.93 -18.01
CA ILE A 37 -11.51 -17.29 -18.14
C ILE A 37 -11.07 -18.14 -16.94
N LYS A 38 -9.80 -18.01 -16.56
CA LYS A 38 -9.21 -18.72 -15.41
C LYS A 38 -9.36 -17.97 -14.09
N GLN A 39 -9.83 -16.73 -14.15
CA GLN A 39 -9.86 -15.79 -13.02
C GLN A 39 -8.51 -15.70 -12.31
N SER A 40 -7.42 -15.77 -13.06
CA SER A 40 -6.06 -15.86 -12.54
C SER A 40 -5.17 -14.76 -13.11
N ILE A 41 -4.17 -14.38 -12.33
CA ILE A 41 -3.14 -13.44 -12.75
C ILE A 41 -2.12 -14.20 -13.60
N VAL A 42 -1.76 -13.64 -14.75
CA VAL A 42 -0.71 -14.13 -15.64
C VAL A 42 0.50 -13.23 -15.48
N TYR A 43 1.62 -13.84 -15.09
CA TYR A 43 2.88 -13.15 -14.89
C TYR A 43 3.76 -13.23 -16.15
N PRO A 44 4.57 -12.19 -16.43
CA PRO A 44 5.65 -12.32 -17.43
C PRO A 44 6.67 -13.36 -16.96
N GLN A 45 7.47 -13.93 -17.86
CA GLN A 45 8.48 -14.95 -17.51
C GLN A 45 9.44 -14.49 -16.40
N GLU A 46 9.72 -13.19 -16.36
CA GLU A 46 10.71 -12.58 -15.48
C GLU A 46 10.19 -11.22 -14.99
N LEU A 47 10.35 -10.96 -13.69
CA LEU A 47 10.00 -9.70 -13.04
C LEU A 47 11.27 -8.93 -12.69
N ILE A 48 11.35 -7.68 -13.14
CA ILE A 48 12.47 -6.79 -12.84
C ILE A 48 12.08 -5.90 -11.66
N LEU A 49 12.71 -6.12 -10.50
CA LEU A 49 12.46 -5.37 -9.27
C LEU A 49 13.80 -4.84 -8.73
N ASN A 50 13.89 -3.53 -8.43
CA ASN A 50 15.12 -2.91 -7.89
C ASN A 50 16.40 -3.29 -8.66
N ASN A 51 16.34 -3.31 -9.99
CA ASN A 51 17.43 -3.70 -10.90
C ASN A 51 17.88 -5.17 -10.78
N LYS A 52 17.09 -6.02 -10.13
CA LYS A 52 17.29 -7.47 -10.05
C LYS A 52 16.20 -8.18 -10.84
N ASN A 53 16.57 -9.32 -11.41
CA ASN A 53 15.66 -10.16 -12.17
C ASN A 53 15.20 -11.35 -11.31
N TYR A 54 13.89 -11.56 -11.25
CA TYR A 54 13.23 -12.64 -10.53
C TYR A 54 12.43 -13.49 -11.51
N PRO A 55 12.82 -14.75 -11.76
CA PRO A 55 12.05 -15.65 -12.62
C PRO A 55 10.71 -15.95 -11.96
N THR A 56 9.64 -15.93 -12.76
CA THR A 56 8.32 -16.27 -12.26
C THR A 56 8.09 -17.77 -12.31
N ASP A 57 7.42 -18.27 -11.29
CA ASP A 57 7.12 -19.67 -11.09
C ASP A 57 5.63 -19.87 -10.73
N SER A 58 5.26 -21.09 -10.36
CA SER A 58 3.92 -21.41 -9.90
C SER A 58 3.56 -20.83 -8.54
N TRP A 59 4.52 -20.29 -7.79
CA TRP A 59 4.33 -19.71 -6.45
C TRP A 59 4.33 -18.18 -6.46
N THR A 60 4.60 -17.57 -7.61
CA THR A 60 4.56 -16.13 -7.79
C THR A 60 3.12 -15.63 -7.58
N ASN A 61 2.92 -14.82 -6.53
CA ASN A 61 1.61 -14.36 -6.08
C ASN A 61 1.54 -12.84 -5.83
N VAL A 62 2.50 -12.09 -6.36
CA VAL A 62 2.59 -10.64 -6.19
C VAL A 62 1.53 -9.92 -7.03
N THR A 63 0.96 -8.83 -6.52
CA THR A 63 0.00 -8.01 -7.29
C THR A 63 0.66 -6.74 -7.79
N GLU A 64 0.19 -6.18 -8.90
CA GLU A 64 0.66 -4.88 -9.42
C GLU A 64 0.64 -3.81 -8.30
N HIS A 65 -0.40 -3.83 -7.49
CA HIS A 65 -0.58 -2.91 -6.36
C HIS A 65 0.52 -3.03 -5.28
N ILE A 66 1.00 -4.25 -5.00
CA ILE A 66 2.12 -4.48 -4.09
C ILE A 66 3.41 -4.01 -4.74
N LEU A 67 3.63 -4.37 -6.02
CA LEU A 67 4.85 -4.01 -6.75
C LEU A 67 5.04 -2.48 -6.85
N LEU A 68 3.96 -1.73 -7.06
CA LEU A 68 3.99 -0.25 -7.08
C LEU A 68 4.41 0.39 -5.74
N ARG A 69 4.37 -0.35 -4.62
CA ARG A 69 4.80 0.14 -3.30
C ARG A 69 6.26 -0.17 -2.98
N ILE A 70 6.90 -1.05 -3.75
CA ILE A 70 8.31 -1.37 -3.58
C ILE A 70 9.13 -0.08 -3.75
N GLY A 71 10.07 0.16 -2.85
CA GLY A 71 10.94 1.34 -2.88
C GLY A 71 10.35 2.63 -2.28
N GLN A 72 9.08 2.65 -1.84
CA GLN A 72 8.51 3.84 -1.18
C GLN A 72 9.23 4.17 0.13
N ASN A 73 9.77 3.17 0.84
CA ASN A 73 10.64 3.31 2.01
C ASN A 73 10.19 4.42 2.99
N LEU A 74 8.90 4.44 3.34
CA LEU A 74 8.29 5.50 4.16
C LEU A 74 8.95 5.69 5.53
N HIS A 75 9.64 4.66 6.03
CA HIS A 75 10.42 4.71 7.26
C HIS A 75 11.73 5.51 7.13
N GLN A 76 12.19 5.80 5.90
CA GLN A 76 13.36 6.63 5.56
C GLN A 76 12.96 8.06 5.17
N GLN A 77 11.69 8.30 4.81
CA GLN A 77 11.21 9.60 4.37
C GLN A 77 11.11 10.59 5.54
N LYS A 78 11.90 11.66 5.50
CA LYS A 78 11.84 12.74 6.49
C LYS A 78 10.43 13.32 6.61
N ASN A 79 10.02 13.66 7.83
CA ASN A 79 8.68 14.15 8.19
C ASN A 79 7.53 13.13 8.04
N HIS A 80 7.83 11.87 7.72
CA HIS A 80 6.84 10.80 7.79
C HIS A 80 6.70 10.27 9.23
N PRO A 81 5.50 9.93 9.73
CA PRO A 81 5.33 9.41 11.09
C PRO A 81 6.17 8.15 11.37
N LEU A 82 6.31 7.25 10.39
CA LEU A 82 7.15 6.06 10.53
C LEU A 82 8.63 6.41 10.70
N TYR A 83 9.12 7.45 10.00
CA TYR A 83 10.49 7.93 10.17
C TYR A 83 10.74 8.52 11.56
N HIS A 84 9.77 9.24 12.12
CA HIS A 84 9.89 9.73 13.49
C HIS A 84 9.89 8.59 14.51
N LEU A 85 9.09 7.55 14.29
CA LEU A 85 9.06 6.37 15.14
C LEU A 85 10.40 5.61 15.12
N THR A 86 10.95 5.33 13.93
CA THR A 86 12.23 4.63 13.80
C THR A 86 13.37 5.41 14.44
N ASN A 87 13.37 6.73 14.32
CA ASN A 87 14.36 7.58 14.99
C ASN A 87 14.24 7.57 16.52
N ARG A 88 13.02 7.59 17.07
CA ARG A 88 12.83 7.49 18.53
C ARG A 88 13.31 6.15 19.07
N LEU A 89 13.01 5.06 18.36
CA LEU A 89 13.55 3.74 18.71
C LEU A 89 15.08 3.77 18.68
N ARG A 90 15.67 4.20 17.56
CA ARG A 90 17.12 4.33 17.40
C ARG A 90 17.75 5.12 18.55
N GLN A 91 17.17 6.27 18.91
CA GLN A 91 17.62 7.11 20.00
C GLN A 91 17.50 6.40 21.36
N TYR A 92 16.39 5.69 21.61
CA TYR A 92 16.21 4.91 22.83
C TYR A 92 17.35 3.89 22.99
N PHE A 93 17.60 3.09 21.97
CA PHE A 93 18.71 2.15 22.06
C PHE A 93 20.05 2.92 22.22
N TYR A 94 20.37 3.93 21.41
CA TYR A 94 21.65 4.64 21.59
C TYR A 94 21.84 5.39 22.92
N GLN A 95 20.77 5.86 23.56
CA GLN A 95 20.85 6.59 24.83
C GLN A 95 20.91 5.67 26.05
N PHE A 96 20.19 4.54 26.03
CA PHE A 96 20.08 3.65 27.18
C PHE A 96 21.16 2.56 27.21
N TYR A 97 21.92 2.36 26.13
CA TYR A 97 23.07 1.45 26.10
C TYR A 97 24.37 2.19 26.46
N ASP A 98 24.79 2.02 27.72
CA ASP A 98 26.02 2.57 28.29
C ASP A 98 27.27 1.96 27.62
N PRO A 99 28.19 2.75 27.04
CA PRO A 99 29.40 2.25 26.40
C PRO A 99 30.38 1.58 27.39
N HIS A 100 30.22 1.79 28.70
CA HIS A 100 31.09 1.24 29.74
C HIS A 100 30.60 -0.08 30.35
N LYS A 101 29.39 -0.53 30.00
CA LYS A 101 28.85 -1.86 30.34
C LYS A 101 28.85 -2.77 29.11
N LEU A 102 28.81 -4.08 29.34
CA LEU A 102 28.60 -5.15 28.33
C LEU A 102 27.20 -5.05 27.72
N SER A 103 26.92 -3.93 27.08
CA SER A 103 25.62 -3.50 26.63
C SER A 103 25.48 -3.95 25.16
N PRO A 104 24.41 -4.68 24.79
CA PRO A 104 24.29 -5.28 23.47
C PRO A 104 24.25 -4.19 22.40
N LYS A 105 25.24 -4.24 21.50
CA LYS A 105 25.28 -3.36 20.33
C LYS A 105 24.28 -3.88 19.30
N PHE A 106 23.41 -3.00 18.83
CA PHE A 106 22.49 -3.29 17.75
C PHE A 106 22.99 -2.65 16.45
N SER A 107 22.80 -3.34 15.35
CA SER A 107 22.96 -2.79 14.01
C SER A 107 21.61 -2.34 13.46
N ILE A 108 21.62 -1.31 12.63
CA ILE A 108 20.44 -0.85 11.90
C ILE A 108 20.62 -1.31 10.47
N ILE A 109 19.67 -2.09 9.98
CA ILE A 109 19.65 -2.59 8.60
C ILE A 109 18.43 -1.96 7.92
N ASP A 110 18.66 -0.88 7.19
CA ASP A 110 17.59 -0.15 6.49
C ASP A 110 17.25 -0.79 5.13
N ASN A 111 18.21 -1.49 4.51
CA ASN A 111 18.03 -2.16 3.22
C ASN A 111 18.31 -3.66 3.35
N LEU A 112 17.27 -4.47 3.16
CA LEU A 112 17.38 -5.91 2.99
C LEU A 112 17.45 -6.17 1.48
N SER A 113 18.68 -6.22 0.94
CA SER A 113 18.94 -6.44 -0.49
C SER A 113 19.03 -7.92 -0.82
#